data_AF-I4ANT1-F1
#
_entry.id   AF-I4ANT1-F1
#
_cell.length_a   1.000
_cell.length_b   1.000
_cell.length_c   1.000
_cell.angle_alpha   90.00
_cell.angle_beta   90.00
_cell.angle_gamma   90.00
#
_symmetry.space_group_name_H-M   'P 1'
#
loop_
_entity.id
_entity.type
_entity.pdbx_description
1 polymer ?
#
loop_
_entity_poly.entity_id
_entity_poly.type
_entity_poly.pdbx_seq_one_letter_code
_entity_poly.pdbx_strand_id
1 'polypeptide(L)'
;MEDLLKKLVYTGVGVVSITAEKLQEAVDKMVSERKMSADEGKKLVDEFFDTTEEKKKEFEGQLSSIVEKIVRSFKFASNKEVNELTERIKTLEANAGIVGEVEQSEKKVVKKTPAKAVAAK
;
A
#
# COMPACT_ATOMS: atom_id res chain seq x y z
N MET A 1 8.30 -11.24 0.86
CA MET A 1 6.96 -10.91 0.32
C MET A 1 6.70 -9.41 0.32
N GLU A 2 6.81 -8.72 1.46
CA GLU A 2 6.46 -7.29 1.56
C GLU A 2 7.09 -6.40 0.49
N ASP A 3 8.38 -6.55 0.16
CA ASP A 3 9.04 -5.67 -0.81
C ASP A 3 8.53 -5.86 -2.24
N LEU A 4 7.99 -7.02 -2.59
CA LEU A 4 7.30 -7.22 -3.86
C LEU A 4 5.96 -6.49 -3.87
N LEU A 5 5.23 -6.53 -2.76
CA LEU A 5 3.96 -5.83 -2.58
C LEU A 5 4.16 -4.30 -2.60
N LYS A 6 5.18 -3.79 -1.88
CA LYS A 6 5.61 -2.38 -1.92
C LYS A 6 5.97 -1.97 -3.34
N LYS A 7 6.84 -2.73 -4.03
CA LYS A 7 7.21 -2.45 -5.43
C LYS A 7 6.00 -2.47 -6.37
N LEU A 8 5.06 -3.40 -6.19
CA LEU A 8 3.87 -3.48 -7.03
C LEU A 8 2.94 -2.28 -6.82
N VAL A 9 2.78 -1.80 -5.57
CA VAL A 9 2.05 -0.56 -5.27
C VAL A 9 2.76 0.66 -5.89
N TYR A 10 4.07 0.82 -5.69
CA TYR A 10 4.82 1.95 -6.27
C TYR A 10 4.79 1.96 -7.80
N THR A 11 4.97 0.81 -8.45
CA THR A 11 4.85 0.67 -9.91
C THR A 11 3.42 0.92 -10.37
N GLY A 12 2.42 0.43 -9.64
CA GLY A 12 1.00 0.62 -9.94
C GLY A 12 0.58 2.09 -9.95
N VAL A 13 1.03 2.86 -8.95
CA VAL A 13 0.80 4.32 -8.91
C VAL A 13 1.38 5.00 -10.15
N GLY A 14 2.62 4.66 -10.54
CA GLY A 14 3.25 5.21 -11.75
C GLY A 14 2.48 4.92 -13.04
N VAL A 15 1.97 3.69 -13.20
CA VAL A 15 1.15 3.30 -14.37
C VAL A 15 -0.17 4.07 -14.40
N VAL A 16 -0.84 4.24 -13.25
CA VAL A 16 -2.09 5.01 -13.15
C VAL A 16 -1.87 6.48 -13.49
N SER A 17 -0.82 7.12 -12.96
CA SER A 17 -0.47 8.52 -13.29
C SER A 17 -0.23 8.71 -14.79
N ILE A 18 0.60 7.86 -15.42
CA ILE A 18 0.85 7.92 -16.87
C ILE A 18 -0.44 7.74 -17.67
N THR A 19 -1.36 6.88 -17.19
CA THR A 19 -2.64 6.63 -17.88
C THR A 19 -3.54 7.86 -17.83
N ALA A 20 -3.62 8.54 -16.68
CA ALA A 20 -4.37 9.79 -16.54
C ALA A 20 -3.82 10.90 -17.43
N GLU A 21 -2.49 11.10 -17.45
CA GLU A 21 -1.83 12.06 -18.34
C GLU A 21 -2.11 11.75 -19.82
N LYS A 22 -2.02 10.47 -20.22
CA LYS A 22 -2.27 10.05 -21.61
C LYS A 22 -3.73 10.16 -22.03
N LEU A 23 -4.68 9.98 -21.11
CA LEU A 23 -6.09 10.21 -21.38
C LEU A 23 -6.34 11.70 -21.67
N GLN A 24 -5.83 12.58 -20.81
CA GLN A 24 -5.99 14.02 -21.00
C GLN A 24 -5.32 14.51 -22.29
N GLU A 25 -4.09 14.07 -22.58
CA GLU A 25 -3.37 14.40 -23.82
C GLU A 25 -4.12 13.92 -25.09
N ALA A 26 -4.75 12.74 -25.03
CA ALA A 26 -5.55 12.21 -26.15
C ALA A 26 -6.84 13.03 -26.38
N VAL A 27 -7.49 13.46 -25.31
CA VAL A 27 -8.67 14.34 -25.34
C VAL A 27 -8.31 15.72 -25.89
N ASP A 28 -7.29 16.37 -25.33
CA ASP A 28 -6.81 17.68 -25.77
C ASP A 28 -6.41 17.67 -27.25
N LYS A 29 -5.81 16.57 -27.72
CA LYS A 29 -5.52 16.37 -29.15
C LYS A 29 -6.78 16.29 -30.01
N MET A 30 -7.83 15.58 -29.58
CA MET A 30 -9.11 15.55 -30.31
C MET A 30 -9.78 16.93 -30.38
N VAL A 31 -9.69 17.73 -29.31
CA VAL A 31 -10.18 19.11 -29.29
C VAL A 31 -9.38 19.99 -30.26
N SER A 32 -8.04 19.89 -30.22
CA SER A 32 -7.14 20.64 -31.12
C SER A 32 -7.36 20.30 -32.60
N GLU A 33 -7.61 19.03 -32.91
CA GLU A 33 -7.95 18.56 -34.26
C GLU A 33 -9.40 18.91 -34.70
N ARG A 34 -10.16 19.66 -33.87
CA ARG A 34 -11.59 19.99 -34.04
C ARG A 34 -12.50 18.77 -34.26
N LYS A 35 -12.11 17.61 -33.73
CA LYS A 35 -12.95 16.40 -33.72
C LYS A 35 -13.96 16.39 -32.57
N MET A 36 -13.78 17.29 -31.61
CA MET A 36 -14.59 17.46 -30.41
C MET A 36 -14.49 18.91 -29.93
N SER A 37 -15.49 19.43 -29.21
CA SER A 37 -15.39 20.73 -28.53
C SER A 37 -14.67 20.63 -27.19
N ALA A 38 -14.19 21.77 -26.66
CA ALA A 38 -13.52 21.81 -25.37
C ALA A 38 -14.45 21.37 -24.21
N ASP A 39 -15.74 21.71 -24.26
CA ASP A 39 -16.73 21.32 -23.26
C ASP A 39 -17.03 19.81 -23.28
N GLU A 40 -17.10 19.20 -24.47
CA GLU A 40 -17.24 17.75 -24.63
C GLU A 40 -15.99 17.00 -24.16
N GLY A 41 -14.80 17.50 -24.50
CA GLY A 41 -13.54 16.91 -24.05
C GLY A 41 -13.38 16.94 -22.54
N LYS A 42 -13.68 18.09 -21.92
CA LYS A 42 -13.69 18.21 -20.47
C LYS A 42 -14.70 17.25 -19.83
N LYS A 43 -15.93 17.20 -20.34
CA LYS A 43 -16.96 16.26 -19.87
C LYS A 43 -16.50 14.81 -19.94
N LEU A 44 -15.83 14.40 -21.02
CA LEU A 44 -15.34 13.03 -21.18
C LEU A 44 -14.28 12.65 -20.13
N VAL A 45 -13.40 13.59 -19.76
CA VAL A 45 -12.41 13.40 -18.69
C VAL A 45 -13.10 13.35 -17.32
N ASP A 46 -13.99 14.32 -17.03
CA ASP A 46 -14.74 14.39 -15.78
C ASP A 46 -15.59 13.10 -15.57
N GLU A 47 -16.37 12.69 -16.59
CA GLU A 47 -17.22 11.48 -16.57
C GLU A 47 -16.40 10.18 -16.44
N PHE A 48 -15.20 10.12 -17.00
CA PHE A 48 -14.29 8.99 -16.81
C PHE A 48 -13.83 8.88 -15.35
N PHE A 49 -13.47 10.00 -14.71
CA PHE A 49 -13.08 10.00 -13.30
C PHE A 49 -14.27 9.68 -12.38
N ASP A 50 -15.43 10.32 -12.57
CA ASP A 50 -16.65 10.05 -11.79
C ASP A 50 -17.06 8.57 -11.88
N THR A 51 -17.14 8.02 -13.10
CA THR A 51 -17.45 6.60 -13.32
C THR A 51 -16.40 5.68 -12.68
N THR A 52 -15.14 6.10 -12.64
CA THR A 52 -14.06 5.34 -12.01
C THR A 52 -14.19 5.36 -10.48
N GLU A 53 -14.58 6.48 -9.87
CA GLU A 53 -14.84 6.56 -8.43
C GLU A 53 -16.03 5.70 -8.00
N GLU A 54 -17.12 5.69 -8.78
CA GLU A 54 -18.25 4.78 -8.52
C GLU A 54 -17.82 3.31 -8.57
N LYS A 55 -17.11 2.92 -9.64
CA LYS A 55 -16.65 1.54 -9.85
C LYS A 55 -15.55 1.10 -8.89
N LYS A 56 -14.76 2.04 -8.35
CA LYS A 56 -13.73 1.78 -7.33
C LYS A 56 -14.29 1.05 -6.12
N LYS A 57 -15.50 1.43 -5.67
CA LYS A 57 -16.14 0.83 -4.48
C LYS A 57 -16.59 -0.61 -4.72
N GLU A 58 -17.08 -0.93 -5.92
CA GLU A 58 -17.39 -2.31 -6.32
C GLU A 58 -16.09 -3.14 -6.45
N PHE A 59 -15.07 -2.56 -7.10
CA PHE A 59 -13.76 -3.19 -7.28
C PHE A 59 -13.07 -3.49 -5.95
N GLU A 60 -13.10 -2.59 -4.96
CA GLU A 60 -12.57 -2.83 -3.60
C GLU A 60 -13.23 -4.05 -2.94
N GLY A 61 -14.55 -4.22 -3.08
CA GLY A 61 -15.27 -5.38 -2.58
C GLY A 61 -14.89 -6.69 -3.28
N GLN A 62 -14.81 -6.67 -4.61
CA GLN A 62 -14.37 -7.83 -5.41
C GLN A 62 -12.92 -8.21 -5.09
N LEU A 63 -12.02 -7.22 -5.01
CA LEU A 63 -10.61 -7.39 -4.69
C LEU A 63 -10.42 -7.98 -3.29
N SER A 64 -11.15 -7.47 -2.29
CA SER A 64 -11.14 -8.01 -0.93
C SER A 64 -11.53 -9.49 -0.91
N SER A 65 -12.58 -9.89 -1.64
CA SER A 65 -12.98 -11.30 -1.76
C SER A 65 -11.92 -12.17 -2.45
N ILE A 66 -11.24 -11.64 -3.48
CA ILE A 66 -10.14 -12.35 -4.17
C ILE A 66 -8.95 -12.55 -3.22
N VAL A 67 -8.53 -11.49 -2.52
CA VAL A 67 -7.43 -11.54 -1.54
C VAL A 67 -7.77 -12.51 -0.42
N GLU A 68 -8.98 -12.46 0.13
CA GLU A 68 -9.42 -13.39 1.17
C GLU A 68 -9.42 -14.85 0.69
N LYS A 69 -9.89 -15.13 -0.54
CA LYS A 69 -9.82 -16.46 -1.13
C LYS A 69 -8.37 -16.95 -1.27
N ILE A 70 -7.47 -16.11 -1.77
CA ILE A 70 -6.04 -16.45 -1.89
C ILE A 70 -5.44 -16.75 -0.50
N VAL A 71 -5.73 -15.92 0.50
CA VAL A 71 -5.25 -16.09 1.88
C VAL A 71 -5.83 -17.33 2.57
N ARG A 72 -7.05 -17.75 2.22
CA ARG A 72 -7.65 -18.99 2.72
C ARG A 72 -7.17 -20.24 1.97
N SER A 73 -6.92 -20.14 0.67
CA SER A 73 -6.49 -21.27 -0.18
C SER A 73 -5.00 -21.60 -0.03
N PHE A 74 -4.16 -20.60 0.21
CA PHE A 74 -2.77 -20.81 0.61
C PHE A 74 -2.67 -20.86 2.13
N LYS A 75 -2.03 -21.90 2.68
CA LYS A 75 -1.69 -21.95 4.11
C LYS A 75 -0.54 -21.00 4.43
N PHE A 76 -0.83 -19.70 4.48
CA PHE A 76 0.08 -18.73 5.07
C PHE A 76 0.09 -18.93 6.59
N ALA A 77 1.26 -19.13 7.17
CA ALA A 77 1.41 -19.13 8.62
C ALA A 77 1.03 -17.74 9.15
N SER A 78 0.12 -17.69 10.13
CA SER A 78 -0.24 -16.43 10.76
C SER A 78 0.94 -15.87 11.55
N ASN A 79 1.03 -14.53 11.68
CA ASN A 79 2.05 -13.89 12.52
C ASN A 79 2.05 -14.43 13.97
N LYS A 80 0.89 -14.90 14.46
CA LYS A 80 0.78 -15.56 15.77
C LYS A 80 1.50 -16.90 15.78
N GLU A 81 1.24 -17.79 14.82
CA GLU A 81 1.90 -19.08 14.71
C GLU A 81 3.41 -18.93 14.50
N VAL A 82 3.84 -17.96 13.68
CA VAL A 82 5.26 -17.65 13.47
C VAL A 82 5.92 -17.22 14.78
N ASN A 83 5.33 -16.28 15.53
CA ASN A 83 5.87 -15.83 16.81
C ASN A 83 5.90 -16.96 17.86
N GLU A 84 4.86 -17.79 17.93
CA GLU A 84 4.80 -18.93 18.85
C GLU A 84 5.87 -19.99 18.51
N LEU A 85 6.17 -20.19 17.22
CA LEU A 85 7.29 -21.00 16.77
C LEU A 85 8.64 -20.35 17.12
N THR A 86 8.79 -19.04 16.95
CA THR A 86 10.02 -18.29 17.29
C THR A 86 10.35 -18.39 18.78
N GLU A 87 9.37 -18.21 19.67
CA GLU A 87 9.59 -18.34 21.13
C GLU A 87 9.91 -19.78 21.55
N ARG A 88 9.30 -20.78 20.90
CA ARG A 88 9.67 -22.20 21.08
C ARG A 88 11.11 -22.47 20.61
N ILE A 89 11.51 -21.93 19.46
CA ILE A 89 12.87 -22.07 18.92
C ILE A 89 13.89 -21.46 19.89
N LYS A 90 13.71 -20.21 20.34
CA LYS A 90 14.58 -19.57 21.36
C LYS A 90 14.71 -20.41 22.63
N THR A 91 13.59 -20.96 23.11
CA THR A 91 13.56 -21.80 24.32
C THR A 91 14.37 -23.08 24.12
N LEU A 92 14.28 -23.69 22.93
CA LEU A 92 15.06 -24.89 22.57
C LEU A 92 16.54 -24.57 22.36
N GLU A 93 16.89 -23.45 21.73
CA GLU A 93 18.27 -22.99 21.53
C GLU A 93 18.97 -22.71 22.87
N ALA A 94 18.28 -22.04 23.80
CA ALA A 94 18.76 -21.80 25.16
C ALA A 94 18.98 -23.11 25.93
N ASN A 95 18.04 -24.07 25.84
CA ASN A 95 18.16 -25.38 26.48
C ASN A 95 19.23 -26.28 25.83
N ALA A 96 19.51 -26.10 24.54
CA ALA A 96 20.55 -26.83 23.81
C ALA A 96 21.96 -26.23 23.99
N GLY A 97 22.09 -25.10 24.69
CA GLY A 97 23.37 -24.40 24.87
C GLY A 97 23.89 -23.70 23.62
N ILE A 98 23.08 -23.59 22.56
CA ILE A 98 23.45 -22.92 21.30
C ILE A 98 23.06 -21.45 21.41
N VAL A 99 23.79 -20.70 22.23
CA VAL A 99 23.61 -19.24 22.34
C VAL A 99 24.37 -18.56 21.20
N GLY A 100 23.76 -18.55 20.02
CA GLY A 100 24.19 -17.74 18.88
C GLY A 100 23.83 -16.28 19.11
N GLU A 101 24.83 -15.44 19.29
CA GLU A 101 24.66 -14.00 19.48
C GLU A 101 24.07 -13.34 18.23
N VAL A 102 22.95 -12.63 18.39
CA VAL A 102 22.41 -11.72 17.36
C VAL A 102 22.22 -10.35 18.00
N GLU A 103 23.32 -9.60 18.12
CA GLU A 103 23.30 -8.22 18.58
C GLU A 103 22.56 -7.27 17.62
N GLN A 104 22.11 -6.14 18.17
CA GLN A 104 21.21 -5.19 17.53
C GLN A 104 21.97 -4.11 16.72
N SER A 105 21.48 -3.77 15.53
CA SER A 105 21.66 -2.44 14.90
C SER A 105 20.65 -2.30 13.73
N GLU A 106 20.04 -1.15 13.40
CA GLU A 106 20.41 0.25 13.63
C GLU A 106 19.27 1.22 14.10
N LYS A 107 19.58 2.01 15.13
CA LYS A 107 19.61 3.49 15.19
C LYS A 107 18.37 4.37 14.88
N LYS A 108 17.57 4.58 15.92
CA LYS A 108 17.42 5.86 16.66
C LYS A 108 17.88 7.18 15.97
N VAL A 109 16.92 7.99 15.49
CA VAL A 109 17.07 9.43 15.16
C VAL A 109 15.75 10.20 15.48
N VAL A 110 15.73 11.50 15.83
CA VAL A 110 16.17 12.07 17.12
C VAL A 110 15.46 13.42 17.44
N LYS A 111 14.92 13.59 18.66
CA LYS A 111 14.40 14.85 19.29
C LYS A 111 13.11 15.46 18.67
N LYS A 112 12.20 16.10 19.42
CA LYS A 112 12.36 16.87 20.68
C LYS A 112 11.38 16.48 21.80
N THR A 113 11.86 16.64 23.03
CA THR A 113 11.17 16.54 24.34
C THR A 113 11.24 17.94 25.00
N PRO A 114 10.76 18.16 26.24
CA PRO A 114 9.38 18.32 26.71
C PRO A 114 9.02 19.80 27.05
N ALA A 115 7.78 20.05 27.50
CA ALA A 115 7.45 21.27 28.26
C ALA A 115 6.46 21.00 29.42
N LYS A 116 7.05 20.87 30.62
CA LYS A 116 6.49 21.05 31.97
C LYS A 116 4.97 21.00 32.21
N ALA A 117 4.57 20.07 33.08
CA ALA A 117 3.61 20.40 34.14
C ALA A 117 4.27 21.26 35.24
N VAL A 118 3.45 21.98 36.03
CA VAL A 118 3.51 22.22 37.50
C VAL A 118 3.12 23.65 37.92
N ALA A 119 2.21 23.72 38.90
CA ALA A 119 1.91 24.80 39.86
C ALA A 119 1.18 26.09 39.41
N ALA A 120 -0.12 26.11 39.73
CA ALA A 120 -0.80 27.09 40.60
C ALA A 120 -0.17 28.48 40.86
N LYS A 121 -0.91 29.54 40.50
CA LYS A 121 -1.63 30.38 41.47
C LYS A 121 -2.81 31.09 40.79
#